data_AF-A0A3B9FJU6-F1
#
_entry.id   AF-A0A3B9FJU6-F1
#
_cell.length_a   1.000
_cell.length_b   1.000
_cell.length_c   1.000
_cell.angle_alpha   90.00
_cell.angle_beta   90.00
_cell.angle_gamma   90.00
#
_symmetry.space_group_name_H-M   'P 1'
#
loop_
_entity.id
_entity.type
_entity.pdbx_description
1 polymer ?
#
loop_
_entity_poly.entity_id
_entity_poly.type
_entity_poly.pdbx_seq_one_letter_code
_entity_poly.pdbx_strand_id
1 'polypeptide(L)' 'MRVFFVGVCGTAMGNAAVLLKKLGHDVAGSDAGV' A
#
# COMPACT_ATOMS: atom_id res chain seq x y z
N MET A 1 10.07 -8.30 2.89
CA MET A 1 9.69 -8.23 1.45
C MET A 1 9.09 -6.86 1.19
N ARG A 2 9.41 -6.23 0.06
CA ARG A 2 8.91 -4.89 -0.28
C ARG A 2 7.74 -4.99 -1.27
N VAL A 3 6.65 -4.28 -0.99
CA VAL A 3 5.42 -4.26 -1.80
C VAL A 3 5.16 -2.83 -2.25
N PHE A 4 4.94 -2.64 -3.55
CA PHE A 4 4.63 -1.35 -4.14
C PHE A 4 3.20 -1.33 -4.69
N PHE A 5 2.38 -0.38 -4.21
CA PHE A 5 1.00 -0.20 -4.62
C PHE A 5 0.87 0.94 -5.64
N VAL A 6 0.22 0.68 -6.77
CA VAL A 6 -0.23 1.72 -7.69
C VAL A 6 -1.73 1.93 -7.45
N GLY A 7 -2.15 3.16 -7.15
CA GLY A 7 -3.49 3.48 -6.67
C GLY A 7 -3.67 3.22 -5.17
N VAL A 8 -2.67 3.57 -4.34
CA VAL A 8 -2.67 3.22 -2.90
C VAL A 8 -3.75 3.95 -2.07
N CYS A 9 -4.22 5.11 -2.50
CA CYS A 9 -5.31 5.85 -1.84
C CYS A 9 -6.69 5.22 -2.10
N GLY A 10 -6.82 4.26 -3.02
CA GLY A 10 -8.05 3.50 -3.17
C GLY A 10 -8.42 2.73 -1.90
N THR A 11 -9.69 2.72 -1.51
CA THR A 11 -10.16 2.18 -0.21
C THR A 11 -9.75 0.72 0.02
N ALA A 12 -9.79 -0.10 -1.03
CA ALA A 12 -9.35 -1.48 -0.97
C ALA A 12 -7.82 -1.60 -0.86
N MET A 13 -7.09 -0.86 -1.70
CA MET A 13 -5.63 -0.89 -1.78
C MET A 13 -4.97 -0.33 -0.52
N GLY A 14 -5.50 0.75 0.05
CA GLY A 14 -5.02 1.31 1.31
C GLY A 14 -5.18 0.35 2.49
N ASN A 15 -6.30 -0.37 2.57
CA ASN A 15 -6.48 -1.41 3.60
C ASN A 15 -5.53 -2.59 3.41
N ALA A 16 -5.31 -3.03 2.16
CA ALA A 16 -4.34 -4.06 1.84
C ALA A 16 -2.90 -3.64 2.20
N ALA A 17 -2.53 -2.38 1.89
CA ALA A 17 -1.25 -1.80 2.26
C ALA A 17 -1.03 -1.77 3.78
N VAL A 18 -2.06 -1.41 4.55
CA VAL A 18 -2.00 -1.42 6.02
C VAL A 18 -1.85 -2.84 6.59
N LEU A 19 -2.60 -3.81 6.06
CA LEU A 19 -2.48 -5.22 6.46
C LEU A 19 -1.08 -5.76 6.21
N LEU A 20 -0.53 -5.53 5.01
CA LEU A 20 0.82 -5.96 4.66
C LEU A 20 1.88 -5.29 5.54
N LYS A 21 1.70 -4.01 5.87
CA LYS A 21 2.59 -3.31 6.80
C LYS A 21 2.56 -3.94 8.20
N LYS A 22 1.37 -4.33 8.70
CA LYS A 22 1.23 -5.04 9.99
C LYS A 22 1.87 -6.42 9.99
N LEU A 23 1.90 -7.10 8.84
CA LEU A 23 2.58 -8.38 8.66
C LEU A 23 4.12 -8.25 8.55
N GLY A 24 4.67 -7.03 8.67
CA GLY A 24 6.12 -6.78 8.62
C GLY A 24 6.67 -6.62 7.20
N HIS A 25 5.80 -6.44 6.20
CA HIS A 25 6.25 -6.05 4.86
C HIS A 25 6.57 -4.56 4.81
N ASP A 26 7.59 -4.21 4.02
CA ASP A 26 7.89 -2.82 3.69
C ASP A 26 6.96 -2.38 2.56
N VAL A 27 6.13 -1.37 2.81
CA VAL A 27 5.05 -0.97 1.90
C VAL A 27 5.26 0.46 1.43
N ALA A 28 5.29 0.63 0.11
CA ALA A 28 5.31 1.93 -0.56
C ALA A 28 4.23 1.95 -1.64
N GLY A 29 3.90 3.13 -2.16
CA GLY A 29 2.94 3.24 -3.25
C GLY A 29 2.81 4.64 -3.79
N SER A 30 2.09 4.75 -4.91
CA SER A 30 1.76 5.99 -5.60
C SER A 30 0.27 6.03 -5.93
N ASP A 31 -0.29 7.21 -6.06
CA ASP A 31 -1.64 7.46 -6.56
C ASP A 31 -1.65 8.69 -7.47
N ALA A 32 -2.77 8.95 -8.16
CA ALA A 32 -2.93 10.16 -8.94
C ALA A 32 -2.98 11.38 -7.98
N GLY A 33 -1.82 12.01 -7.76
CA GLY A 33 -1.64 13.18 -6.89
C GLY A 33 -0.85 12.92 -5.61
N VAL A 34 -0.33 11.70 -5.40
CA VAL A 34 0.49 11.31 -4.24
C VAL A 34 1.61 10.37 -4.68
#